data_AF-A0A6G1FTK3-F1
#
_entry.id   AF-A0A6G1FTK3-F1
#
_cell.length_a   1.000
_cell.length_b   1.000
_cell.length_c   1.000
_cell.angle_alpha   90.00
_cell.angle_beta   90.00
_cell.angle_gamma   90.00
#
_symmetry.space_group_name_H-M   'P 1'
#
loop_
_entity.id
_entity.type
_entity.pdbx_description
1 polymer ?
#
loop_
_entity_poly.entity_id
_entity_poly.type
_entity_poly.pdbx_seq_one_letter_code
_entity_poly.pdbx_strand_id
1 'polypeptide(L)'
;MPTVELLELRKTDSKTLGPILFNEGTLDGSYEVIESIYKHQFQLDNKEFDNRLFLAFGDQKTSSLIRSMQAEQVDASMAYDRKDWLIGVAALFHLRMNFLWLMQKTHYGNMEQQDASTLYHNINFWGRKNIPADRAAFQVLEELVLHSFDARVVGLLYTHLEQYGIDISDQEGVDKAIRNMDTRGFMELVEDVRRSAFEPEAWRPSKEKHTNNTVDEEFLSHARYLQQMVVYKTLKYGIKNGDIGLIDRVIGVCCFYFEGTGQSNYAFEMLYLKRLTSTKACDKELRRAILSNSLVNPHGCRDTWQEVDRSLEYLNLELKRELWARRTSTFGLDALFKTTSLTAEYTVCLRRAVEDAFARKGNSTHSVPSAMDDIHTLAFELACDSIKFYDGGREARHQAPDIHTIGLGRVATQKLEVFNAKVIRDEDRIVVPPYERRGATADLDPNSDTMAILPLADRDVAHEWGLPSDVESE
;
A
#
# COMPACT_ATOMS: atom_id res chain seq x y z
N MET A 1 12.76 -1.41 -13.97
CA MET A 1 11.32 -1.11 -14.15
C MET A 1 11.16 -0.04 -15.22
N PRO A 2 10.12 -0.10 -16.07
CA PRO A 2 9.88 0.95 -17.05
C PRO A 2 9.52 2.26 -16.34
N THR A 3 10.03 3.37 -16.88
CA THR A 3 9.63 4.71 -16.46
C THR A 3 8.43 5.15 -17.29
N VAL A 4 7.36 5.60 -16.63
CA VAL A 4 6.11 6.01 -17.30
C VAL A 4 5.91 7.52 -17.19
N GLU A 5 5.75 8.05 -15.98
CA GLU A 5 5.55 9.49 -15.77
C GLU A 5 6.15 9.93 -14.43
N LEU A 6 7.39 10.43 -14.47
CA LEU A 6 8.08 10.91 -13.27
C LEU A 6 7.65 12.32 -12.87
N LEU A 7 7.56 12.53 -11.57
CA LEU A 7 7.51 13.86 -10.98
C LEU A 7 8.89 14.51 -10.97
N GLU A 8 8.91 15.84 -11.06
CA GLU A 8 10.12 16.63 -10.91
C GLU A 8 10.66 16.50 -9.48
N LEU A 9 11.98 16.33 -9.34
CA LEU A 9 12.64 16.26 -8.05
C LEU A 9 12.58 17.62 -7.36
N ARG A 10 11.79 17.70 -6.30
CA ARG A 10 11.69 18.87 -5.45
C ARG A 10 11.45 18.46 -4.01
N LYS A 11 12.05 19.18 -3.07
CA LYS A 11 11.68 19.04 -1.66
C LYS A 11 10.26 19.58 -1.48
N THR A 12 9.39 18.80 -0.85
CA THR A 12 8.02 19.24 -0.57
C THR A 12 8.03 20.21 0.61
N ASP A 13 7.38 21.35 0.44
CA ASP A 13 7.07 22.28 1.53
C ASP A 13 5.81 21.80 2.24
N SER A 14 5.92 21.48 3.53
CA SER A 14 4.80 21.06 4.37
C SER A 14 4.62 22.03 5.53
N LYS A 15 3.36 22.34 5.85
CA LYS A 15 3.01 23.22 6.97
C LYS A 15 1.93 22.54 7.80
N THR A 16 2.21 22.36 9.08
CA THR A 16 1.27 21.79 10.03
C THR A 16 0.22 22.83 10.42
N LEU A 17 -1.05 22.44 10.35
CA LEU A 17 -2.18 23.22 10.85
C LEU A 17 -2.30 23.11 12.36
N GLY A 18 -2.99 24.09 12.96
CA GLY A 18 -3.36 24.05 14.37
C GLY A 18 -4.27 22.85 14.67
N PRO A 19 -4.30 22.42 15.95
CA PRO A 19 -5.07 21.25 16.36
C PRO A 19 -6.56 21.46 16.13
N ILE A 20 -7.22 20.43 15.63
CA ILE A 20 -8.67 20.40 15.40
C ILE A 20 -9.25 19.32 16.30
N LEU A 21 -10.08 19.72 17.26
CA LEU A 21 -10.63 18.83 18.29
C LEU A 21 -12.04 18.32 17.94
N PHE A 22 -12.34 18.22 16.64
CA PHE A 22 -13.61 17.71 16.14
C PHE A 22 -13.46 16.25 15.70
N ASN A 23 -14.52 15.48 15.87
CA ASN A 23 -14.53 14.06 15.50
C ASN A 23 -14.74 13.89 14.00
N GLU A 24 -13.65 13.80 13.23
CA GLU A 24 -13.67 13.52 11.78
C GLU A 24 -14.34 12.17 11.44
N GLY A 25 -14.58 11.30 12.43
CA GLY A 25 -15.31 10.06 12.24
C GLY A 25 -16.82 10.21 12.04
N THR A 26 -17.39 11.40 12.19
CA THR A 26 -18.82 11.68 11.97
C THR A 26 -19.02 12.75 10.90
N LEU A 27 -20.23 12.79 10.33
CA LEU A 27 -20.59 13.80 9.33
C LEU A 27 -20.56 15.21 9.93
N ASP A 28 -21.22 15.40 11.07
CA ASP A 28 -21.22 16.69 11.79
C ASP A 28 -19.82 17.15 12.15
N GLY A 29 -18.98 16.25 12.67
CA GLY A 29 -17.60 16.59 12.99
C GLY A 29 -16.76 16.90 11.76
N SER A 30 -17.05 16.28 10.60
CA SER A 30 -16.38 16.60 9.34
C SER A 30 -16.74 17.99 8.81
N TYR A 31 -17.98 18.45 8.99
CA TYR A 31 -18.36 19.85 8.69
C TYR A 31 -17.52 20.82 9.51
N GLU A 32 -17.41 20.58 10.82
CA GLU A 32 -16.63 21.41 11.74
C GLU A 32 -15.12 21.39 11.43
N VAL A 33 -14.58 20.24 11.02
CA VAL A 33 -13.18 20.13 10.55
C VAL A 33 -12.95 21.00 9.31
N ILE A 34 -13.82 20.94 8.31
CA ILE A 34 -13.71 21.76 7.09
C ILE A 34 -13.82 23.24 7.43
N GLU A 35 -14.78 23.63 8.25
CA GLU A 35 -14.93 25.02 8.67
C GLU A 35 -13.68 25.51 9.42
N SER A 36 -13.16 24.71 10.34
CA SER A 36 -11.91 25.01 11.05
C SER A 36 -10.75 25.25 10.09
N ILE A 37 -10.50 24.34 9.14
CA ILE A 37 -9.38 24.45 8.21
C ILE A 37 -9.54 25.69 7.32
N TYR A 38 -10.67 25.81 6.63
CA TYR A 38 -10.80 26.75 5.51
C TYR A 38 -11.27 28.14 5.94
N LYS A 39 -12.09 28.26 7.00
CA LYS A 39 -12.60 29.53 7.50
C LYS A 39 -11.81 30.12 8.66
N HIS A 40 -11.29 29.29 9.55
CA HIS A 40 -10.60 29.80 10.74
C HIS A 40 -9.08 29.82 10.58
N GLN A 41 -8.50 28.75 10.03
CA GLN A 41 -7.05 28.63 9.91
C GLN A 41 -6.51 29.27 8.63
N PHE A 42 -7.09 28.95 7.47
CA PHE A 42 -6.75 29.61 6.20
C PHE A 42 -7.39 30.99 6.03
N GLN A 43 -8.49 31.25 6.75
CA GLN A 43 -9.22 32.54 6.72
C GLN A 43 -9.71 32.94 5.32
N LEU A 44 -10.20 31.96 4.55
CA LEU A 44 -10.63 32.19 3.16
C LEU A 44 -12.01 32.85 3.08
N ASP A 45 -12.16 33.79 2.15
CA ASP A 45 -13.46 34.41 1.84
C ASP A 45 -14.34 33.44 1.03
N ASN A 46 -15.66 33.56 1.14
CA ASN A 46 -16.63 32.75 0.39
C ASN A 46 -16.38 32.79 -1.13
N LYS A 47 -15.89 33.92 -1.65
CA LYS A 47 -15.61 34.09 -3.08
C LYS A 47 -14.44 33.26 -3.59
N GLU A 48 -13.54 32.82 -2.71
CA GLU A 48 -12.40 31.99 -3.12
C GLU A 48 -12.83 30.59 -3.53
N PHE A 49 -13.93 30.08 -2.97
CA PHE A 49 -14.47 28.77 -3.30
C PHE A 49 -15.18 28.72 -4.65
N ASP A 50 -15.52 29.87 -5.24
CA ASP A 50 -16.17 29.92 -6.55
C ASP A 50 -15.24 29.50 -7.69
N ASN A 51 -13.93 29.70 -7.53
CA ASN A 51 -12.94 29.53 -8.61
C ASN A 51 -11.73 28.66 -8.23
N ARG A 52 -11.72 28.06 -7.03
CA ARG A 52 -10.58 27.29 -6.53
C ARG A 52 -11.00 25.90 -6.07
N LEU A 53 -10.30 24.89 -6.57
CA LEU A 53 -10.41 23.52 -6.10
C LEU A 53 -9.36 23.22 -5.03
N PHE A 54 -9.75 22.45 -4.02
CA PHE A 54 -8.87 21.93 -2.99
C PHE A 54 -8.90 20.41 -3.00
N LEU A 55 -7.73 19.79 -2.84
CA LEU A 55 -7.58 18.35 -2.73
C LEU A 55 -7.37 18.00 -1.26
N ALA A 56 -8.20 17.12 -0.72
CA ALA A 56 -8.05 16.58 0.63
C ALA A 56 -7.70 15.10 0.55
N PHE A 57 -6.52 14.75 1.03
CA PHE A 57 -6.04 13.37 1.08
C PHE A 57 -6.23 12.82 2.48
N GLY A 58 -6.88 11.68 2.58
CA GLY A 58 -7.15 11.02 3.86
C GLY A 58 -7.47 9.55 3.66
N ASP A 59 -7.93 8.89 4.71
CA ASP A 59 -8.37 7.51 4.60
C ASP A 59 -9.68 7.40 3.78
N GLN A 60 -10.17 6.16 3.64
CA GLN A 60 -11.42 5.88 2.95
C GLN A 60 -12.61 6.64 3.55
N LYS A 61 -12.65 6.78 4.88
CA LYS A 61 -13.78 7.36 5.60
C LYS A 61 -13.82 8.87 5.39
N THR A 62 -12.69 9.57 5.49
CA THR A 62 -12.58 11.01 5.17
C THR A 62 -13.12 11.29 3.77
N SER A 63 -12.66 10.52 2.77
CA SER A 63 -13.08 10.69 1.37
C SER A 63 -14.58 10.44 1.19
N SER A 64 -15.12 9.44 1.89
CA SER A 64 -16.56 9.15 1.88
C SER A 64 -17.39 10.26 2.54
N LEU A 65 -16.93 10.83 3.65
CA LEU A 65 -17.65 11.87 4.37
C LEU A 65 -17.68 13.19 3.57
N ILE A 66 -16.57 13.54 2.89
CA ILE A 66 -16.55 14.68 1.96
C ILE A 66 -17.63 14.53 0.89
N ARG A 67 -17.74 13.35 0.26
CA ARG A 67 -18.78 13.11 -0.74
C ARG A 67 -20.19 13.11 -0.16
N SER A 68 -20.37 12.64 1.07
CA SER A 68 -21.67 12.73 1.76
C SER A 68 -22.09 14.18 2.00
N MET A 69 -21.19 15.05 2.45
CA MET A 69 -21.46 16.49 2.61
C MET A 69 -21.85 17.14 1.27
N GLN A 70 -21.14 16.82 0.19
CA GLN A 70 -21.46 17.30 -1.16
C GLN A 70 -22.81 16.82 -1.69
N ALA A 71 -23.26 15.63 -1.28
CA ALA A 71 -24.56 15.09 -1.66
C ALA A 71 -25.69 15.77 -0.88
N GLU A 72 -25.49 16.04 0.41
CA GLU A 72 -26.48 16.71 1.26
C GLU A 72 -26.69 18.18 0.87
N GLN A 73 -25.62 18.87 0.49
CA GLN A 73 -25.64 20.32 0.22
C GLN A 73 -25.69 20.66 -1.27
N VAL A 74 -26.09 19.73 -2.14
CA VAL A 74 -26.02 19.93 -3.60
C VAL A 74 -26.80 21.16 -4.10
N ASP A 75 -27.94 21.46 -3.48
CA ASP A 75 -28.82 22.57 -3.86
C ASP A 75 -28.49 23.89 -3.15
N ALA A 76 -27.41 23.91 -2.34
CA ALA A 76 -27.03 25.11 -1.63
C ALA A 76 -26.62 26.23 -2.60
N SER A 77 -27.05 27.46 -2.31
CA SER A 77 -26.84 28.58 -3.22
C SER A 77 -25.37 29.02 -3.30
N MET A 78 -24.64 28.96 -2.18
CA MET A 78 -23.23 29.35 -2.14
C MET A 78 -22.32 28.17 -2.49
N ALA A 79 -21.24 28.41 -3.24
CA ALA A 79 -20.24 27.39 -3.54
C ALA A 79 -19.62 26.80 -2.26
N TYR A 80 -19.32 27.66 -1.27
CA TYR A 80 -18.81 27.20 0.02
C TYR A 80 -19.69 26.11 0.63
N ASP A 81 -21.01 26.29 0.64
CA ASP A 81 -21.96 25.37 1.25
C ASP A 81 -22.04 24.04 0.50
N ARG A 82 -22.06 24.09 -0.84
CA ARG A 82 -22.11 22.88 -1.70
C ARG A 82 -20.92 21.94 -1.52
N LYS A 83 -19.78 22.45 -1.06
CA LYS A 83 -18.50 21.71 -0.92
C LYS A 83 -18.01 21.08 -2.23
N ASP A 84 -18.55 21.47 -3.38
CA ASP A 84 -18.12 21.00 -4.72
C ASP A 84 -16.70 21.45 -5.09
N TRP A 85 -16.19 22.46 -4.39
CA TRP A 85 -14.80 22.93 -4.43
C TRP A 85 -13.79 21.98 -3.76
N LEU A 86 -14.23 20.99 -2.96
CA LEU A 86 -13.36 20.10 -2.19
C LEU A 86 -13.37 18.67 -2.74
N ILE A 87 -12.25 18.17 -3.25
CA ILE A 87 -12.14 16.80 -3.74
C ILE A 87 -11.46 15.93 -2.70
N GLY A 88 -12.22 15.05 -2.06
CA GLY A 88 -11.69 14.00 -1.19
C GLY A 88 -11.06 12.87 -1.99
N VAL A 89 -9.80 12.55 -1.71
CA VAL A 89 -9.02 11.51 -2.39
C VAL A 89 -8.49 10.52 -1.36
N ALA A 90 -8.83 9.24 -1.54
CA ALA A 90 -8.31 8.17 -0.68
C ALA A 90 -6.80 8.03 -0.91
N ALA A 91 -6.05 8.17 0.17
CA ALA A 91 -4.61 8.28 0.12
C ALA A 91 -3.88 6.93 0.02
N LEU A 92 -2.63 6.97 -0.45
CA LEU A 92 -1.93 5.79 -0.97
C LEU A 92 -1.33 4.91 0.14
N PHE A 93 -1.08 5.41 1.34
CA PHE A 93 -0.56 4.57 2.42
C PHE A 93 -1.64 3.62 2.94
N HIS A 94 -2.84 4.15 3.18
CA HIS A 94 -3.99 3.31 3.54
C HIS A 94 -4.37 2.33 2.42
N LEU A 95 -4.17 2.70 1.16
CA LEU A 95 -4.28 1.79 0.02
C LEU A 95 -3.28 0.62 0.14
N ARG A 96 -1.99 0.90 0.39
CA ARG A 96 -0.98 -0.16 0.61
C ARG A 96 -1.32 -1.04 1.78
N MET A 97 -1.74 -0.46 2.91
CA MET A 97 -2.14 -1.21 4.10
C MET A 97 -3.29 -2.18 3.80
N ASN A 98 -4.32 -1.72 3.07
CA ASN A 98 -5.43 -2.58 2.68
C ASN A 98 -5.03 -3.64 1.67
N PHE A 99 -4.04 -3.35 0.81
CA PHE A 99 -3.45 -4.35 -0.08
C PHE A 99 -2.69 -5.44 0.71
N LEU A 100 -1.99 -5.07 1.77
CA LEU A 100 -1.33 -6.06 2.63
C LEU A 100 -2.35 -6.93 3.37
N TRP A 101 -3.42 -6.35 3.89
CA TRP A 101 -4.52 -7.13 4.48
C TRP A 101 -5.26 -8.00 3.47
N LEU A 102 -5.31 -7.56 2.20
CA LEU A 102 -5.77 -8.39 1.10
C LEU A 102 -4.89 -9.64 0.96
N MET A 103 -3.57 -9.45 0.87
CA MET A 103 -2.60 -10.55 0.77
C MET A 103 -2.70 -11.49 1.96
N GLN A 104 -2.82 -10.93 3.16
CA GLN A 104 -3.05 -11.70 4.38
C GLN A 104 -4.31 -12.54 4.25
N LYS A 105 -5.45 -11.93 3.92
CA LYS A 105 -6.73 -12.64 3.83
C LYS A 105 -6.73 -13.79 2.81
N THR A 106 -6.05 -13.64 1.68
CA THR A 106 -6.07 -14.64 0.59
C THR A 106 -5.00 -15.71 0.71
N HIS A 107 -3.93 -15.45 1.46
CA HIS A 107 -2.75 -16.33 1.51
C HIS A 107 -2.28 -16.66 2.93
N TYR A 108 -3.01 -16.28 3.99
CA TYR A 108 -2.56 -16.57 5.35
C TYR A 108 -2.41 -18.07 5.59
N GLY A 109 -3.41 -18.87 5.23
CA GLY A 109 -3.49 -20.28 5.57
C GLY A 109 -3.78 -20.49 7.06
N ASN A 110 -3.52 -21.69 7.59
CA ASN A 110 -3.63 -22.00 9.02
C ASN A 110 -2.79 -23.25 9.39
N MET A 111 -2.81 -23.60 10.69
CA MET A 111 -2.08 -24.73 11.26
C MET A 111 -2.51 -26.10 10.72
N GLU A 112 -3.76 -26.26 10.31
CA GLU A 112 -4.30 -27.51 9.79
C GLU A 112 -3.92 -27.73 8.32
N GLN A 113 -3.74 -26.63 7.58
CA GLN A 113 -3.40 -26.65 6.16
C GLN A 113 -1.93 -27.02 5.93
N GLN A 114 -1.00 -26.36 6.63
CA GLN A 114 0.46 -26.60 6.54
C GLN A 114 1.09 -26.50 5.13
N ASP A 115 0.35 -26.08 4.09
CA ASP A 115 0.90 -25.95 2.73
C ASP A 115 1.99 -24.86 2.69
N ALA A 116 3.11 -25.13 2.02
CA ALA A 116 4.25 -24.21 1.93
C ALA A 116 3.93 -22.94 1.11
N SER A 117 2.84 -22.98 0.34
CA SER A 117 2.28 -21.82 -0.37
C SER A 117 1.72 -20.73 0.54
N THR A 118 1.48 -21.02 1.83
CA THR A 118 0.84 -20.10 2.77
C THR A 118 1.82 -19.17 3.50
N LEU A 119 1.34 -18.00 3.96
CA LEU A 119 2.11 -17.12 4.83
C LEU A 119 2.30 -17.74 6.22
N TYR A 120 1.35 -18.53 6.71
CA TYR A 120 1.44 -19.25 7.97
C TYR A 120 2.65 -20.19 7.98
N HIS A 121 2.88 -20.93 6.88
CA HIS A 121 4.09 -21.72 6.73
C HIS A 121 5.35 -20.85 6.85
N ASN A 122 5.46 -19.77 6.06
CA ASN A 122 6.65 -18.90 6.07
C ASN A 122 6.90 -18.26 7.45
N ILE A 123 5.84 -17.86 8.17
CA ILE A 123 5.94 -17.33 9.54
C ILE A 123 6.61 -18.35 10.47
N ASN A 124 6.16 -19.61 10.42
CA ASN A 124 6.70 -20.67 11.26
C ASN A 124 8.13 -21.06 10.83
N PHE A 125 8.38 -21.13 9.52
CA PHE A 125 9.69 -21.42 8.96
C PHE A 125 10.75 -20.44 9.48
N TRP A 126 10.47 -19.13 9.42
CA TRP A 126 11.37 -18.10 9.95
C TRP A 126 11.28 -17.90 11.47
N GLY A 127 10.40 -18.60 12.17
CA GLY A 127 10.18 -18.40 13.60
C GLY A 127 9.68 -17.00 13.98
N ARG A 128 9.00 -16.31 13.06
CA ARG A 128 8.43 -14.96 13.30
C ARG A 128 7.27 -15.06 14.28
N LYS A 129 7.22 -14.14 15.25
CA LYS A 129 6.21 -14.14 16.32
C LYS A 129 5.34 -12.89 16.27
N ASN A 130 4.18 -12.97 16.93
CA ASN A 130 3.25 -11.84 17.12
C ASN A 130 2.70 -11.23 15.83
N ILE A 131 2.57 -12.05 14.78
CA ILE A 131 1.86 -11.67 13.55
C ILE A 131 0.45 -12.27 13.65
N PRO A 132 -0.59 -11.47 13.92
CA PRO A 132 -1.96 -11.99 13.99
C PRO A 132 -2.43 -12.44 12.59
N ALA A 133 -3.44 -13.31 12.54
CA ALA A 133 -4.01 -13.80 11.28
C ALA A 133 -4.86 -12.78 10.52
N ASP A 134 -5.34 -11.75 11.22
CA ASP A 134 -6.12 -10.66 10.64
C ASP A 134 -5.55 -9.32 11.09
N ARG A 135 -5.57 -8.35 10.17
CA ARG A 135 -5.12 -6.96 10.38
C ARG A 135 -3.77 -6.84 11.10
N ALA A 136 -2.77 -7.58 10.61
CA ALA A 136 -1.42 -7.45 11.13
C ALA A 136 -0.84 -6.04 10.88
N ALA A 137 0.07 -5.62 11.76
CA ALA A 137 0.71 -4.31 11.69
C ALA A 137 1.49 -4.14 10.39
N PHE A 138 1.42 -2.94 9.81
CA PHE A 138 1.88 -2.64 8.45
C PHE A 138 3.31 -3.10 8.17
N GLN A 139 4.28 -2.72 9.01
CA GLN A 139 5.71 -3.01 8.78
C GLN A 139 5.99 -4.50 8.78
N VAL A 140 5.46 -5.19 9.79
CA VAL A 140 5.71 -6.62 10.00
C VAL A 140 5.05 -7.45 8.90
N LEU A 141 3.84 -7.08 8.50
CA LEU A 141 3.14 -7.73 7.40
C LEU A 141 3.79 -7.43 6.06
N GLU A 142 4.20 -6.18 5.80
CA GLU A 142 4.89 -5.80 4.57
C GLU A 142 6.18 -6.61 4.39
N GLU A 143 7.01 -6.67 5.42
CA GLU A 143 8.26 -7.40 5.38
C GLU A 143 8.02 -8.90 5.12
N LEU A 144 7.06 -9.50 5.84
CA LEU A 144 6.68 -10.90 5.64
C LEU A 144 6.29 -11.17 4.18
N VAL A 145 5.43 -10.33 3.58
CA VAL A 145 4.97 -10.59 2.21
C VAL A 145 6.06 -10.31 1.17
N LEU A 146 6.94 -9.33 1.40
CA LEU A 146 8.05 -9.05 0.49
C LEU A 146 9.08 -10.18 0.50
N HIS A 147 9.52 -10.64 1.67
CA HIS A 147 10.45 -11.76 1.77
C HIS A 147 9.84 -13.04 1.21
N SER A 148 8.54 -13.26 1.43
CA SER A 148 7.81 -14.41 0.88
C SER A 148 7.75 -14.38 -0.65
N PHE A 149 7.62 -13.18 -1.24
CA PHE A 149 7.69 -12.99 -2.68
C PHE A 149 9.10 -13.27 -3.21
N ASP A 150 10.13 -12.68 -2.58
CA ASP A 150 11.51 -12.83 -3.03
C ASP A 150 11.94 -14.31 -2.95
N ALA A 151 11.59 -15.02 -1.88
CA ALA A 151 11.84 -16.45 -1.74
C ALA A 151 11.15 -17.29 -2.82
N ARG A 152 9.92 -16.93 -3.23
CA ARG A 152 9.20 -17.63 -4.32
C ARG A 152 9.86 -17.40 -5.68
N VAL A 153 10.32 -16.18 -5.96
CA VAL A 153 11.03 -15.86 -7.21
C VAL A 153 12.37 -16.57 -7.27
N VAL A 154 13.14 -16.56 -6.18
CA VAL A 154 14.41 -17.30 -6.09
C VAL A 154 14.17 -18.81 -6.13
N GLY A 155 13.08 -19.31 -5.53
CA GLY A 155 12.71 -20.72 -5.61
C GLY A 155 12.41 -21.17 -7.05
N LEU A 156 11.66 -20.37 -7.82
CA LEU A 156 11.44 -20.63 -9.25
C LEU A 156 12.76 -20.61 -10.04
N LEU A 157 13.65 -19.66 -9.73
CA LEU A 157 14.98 -19.60 -10.33
C LEU A 157 15.75 -20.90 -10.07
N TYR A 158 15.75 -21.39 -8.83
CA TYR A 158 16.39 -22.65 -8.45
C TYR A 158 15.77 -23.85 -9.18
N THR A 159 14.44 -23.93 -9.27
CA THR A 159 13.77 -25.00 -10.02
C THR A 159 14.23 -25.04 -11.48
N HIS A 160 14.38 -23.88 -12.14
CA HIS A 160 14.89 -23.85 -13.51
C HIS A 160 16.40 -24.16 -13.61
N LEU A 161 17.22 -23.67 -12.67
CA LEU A 161 18.65 -24.02 -12.63
C LEU A 161 18.87 -25.53 -12.47
N GLU A 162 18.05 -26.20 -11.65
CA GLU A 162 18.06 -27.66 -11.50
C GLU A 162 17.74 -28.37 -12.84
N GLN A 163 16.79 -27.84 -13.63
CA GLN A 163 16.49 -28.36 -14.97
C GLN A 163 17.67 -28.20 -15.96
N TYR A 164 18.51 -27.19 -15.75
CA TYR A 164 19.79 -27.01 -16.47
C TYR A 164 20.94 -27.89 -15.91
N GLY A 165 20.66 -28.74 -14.91
CA GLY A 165 21.63 -29.67 -14.32
C GLY A 165 22.54 -29.05 -13.26
N ILE A 166 22.16 -27.90 -12.70
CA ILE A 166 22.90 -27.22 -11.64
C ILE A 166 22.40 -27.72 -10.28
N ASP A 167 23.33 -28.14 -9.42
CA ASP A 167 23.01 -28.54 -8.05
C ASP A 167 22.67 -27.31 -7.20
N ILE A 168 21.39 -27.16 -6.86
CA ILE A 168 20.86 -26.04 -6.08
C ILE A 168 21.10 -26.18 -4.57
N SER A 169 21.59 -27.33 -4.10
CA SER A 169 21.95 -27.53 -2.69
C SER A 169 23.29 -26.88 -2.32
N ASP A 170 24.12 -26.56 -3.32
CA ASP A 170 25.38 -25.85 -3.18
C ASP A 170 25.22 -24.38 -3.61
N GLN A 171 25.07 -23.47 -2.64
CA GLN A 171 24.94 -22.03 -2.91
C GLN A 171 26.15 -21.44 -3.65
N GLU A 172 27.37 -21.90 -3.35
CA GLU A 172 28.57 -21.43 -4.04
C GLU A 172 28.60 -21.91 -5.50
N GLY A 173 28.12 -23.13 -5.72
CA GLY A 173 27.88 -23.71 -7.04
C GLY A 173 26.86 -22.90 -7.86
N VAL A 174 25.72 -22.54 -7.26
CA VAL A 174 24.69 -21.69 -7.88
C VAL A 174 25.25 -20.31 -8.24
N ASP A 175 25.93 -19.64 -7.30
CA ASP A 175 26.54 -18.32 -7.52
C ASP A 175 27.55 -18.37 -8.66
N LYS A 176 28.39 -19.40 -8.70
CA LYS A 176 29.35 -19.61 -9.77
C LYS A 176 28.68 -19.87 -11.11
N ALA A 177 27.60 -20.64 -11.13
CA ALA A 177 26.86 -20.92 -12.36
C ALA A 177 26.22 -19.65 -12.93
N ILE A 178 25.59 -18.83 -12.07
CA ILE A 178 25.00 -17.54 -12.47
C ILE A 178 26.08 -16.58 -12.98
N ARG A 179 27.21 -16.46 -12.27
CA ARG A 179 28.31 -15.56 -12.68
C ARG A 179 28.96 -15.94 -14.01
N ASN A 180 28.98 -17.23 -14.34
CA ASN A 180 29.54 -17.73 -15.59
C ASN A 180 28.52 -17.75 -16.75
N MET A 181 27.25 -17.48 -16.46
CA MET A 181 26.19 -17.39 -17.47
C MET A 181 26.37 -16.10 -18.27
N ASP A 182 26.21 -16.19 -19.60
CA ASP A 182 26.20 -14.99 -20.42
C ASP A 182 24.87 -14.24 -20.25
N THR A 183 24.83 -12.98 -20.70
CA THR A 183 23.63 -12.15 -20.56
C THR A 183 22.40 -12.78 -21.23
N ARG A 184 22.59 -13.53 -22.33
CA ARG A 184 21.49 -14.18 -23.03
C ARG A 184 20.90 -15.32 -22.21
N GLY A 185 21.73 -16.25 -21.73
CA GLY A 185 21.30 -17.36 -20.89
C GLY A 185 20.63 -16.88 -19.62
N PHE A 186 21.14 -15.81 -19.01
CA PHE A 186 20.50 -15.24 -17.81
C PHE A 186 19.12 -14.66 -18.12
N MET A 187 18.98 -13.96 -19.25
CA MET A 187 17.67 -13.43 -19.68
C MET A 187 16.69 -14.53 -20.09
N GLU A 188 17.17 -15.64 -20.67
CA GLU A 188 16.36 -16.83 -20.96
C GLU A 188 15.84 -17.45 -19.66
N LEU A 189 16.70 -17.60 -18.65
CA LEU A 189 16.31 -18.10 -17.32
C LEU A 189 15.28 -17.19 -16.63
N VAL A 190 15.45 -15.86 -16.73
CA VAL A 190 14.47 -14.89 -16.22
C VAL A 190 13.13 -15.01 -16.95
N GLU A 191 13.18 -15.23 -18.27
CA GLU A 191 11.98 -15.42 -19.09
C GLU A 191 11.28 -16.75 -18.76
N ASP A 192 12.01 -17.81 -18.45
CA ASP A 192 11.46 -19.08 -17.97
C ASP A 192 10.69 -18.90 -16.65
N VAL A 193 11.29 -18.17 -15.69
CA VAL A 193 10.60 -17.77 -14.44
C VAL A 193 9.35 -16.94 -14.74
N ARG A 194 9.41 -16.02 -15.70
CA ARG A 194 8.25 -15.19 -16.09
C ARG A 194 7.12 -16.05 -16.65
N ARG A 195 7.43 -16.96 -17.58
CA ARG A 195 6.45 -17.84 -18.24
C ARG A 195 5.82 -18.82 -17.27
N SER A 196 6.59 -19.35 -16.32
CA SER A 196 6.11 -20.37 -15.39
C SER A 196 5.11 -19.83 -14.36
N ALA A 197 5.26 -18.59 -13.90
CA ALA A 197 4.46 -18.07 -12.77
C ALA A 197 3.71 -16.75 -13.01
N PHE A 198 4.11 -15.94 -13.99
CA PHE A 198 3.56 -14.58 -14.16
C PHE A 198 2.62 -14.46 -15.37
N GLU A 199 2.57 -15.45 -16.25
CA GLU A 199 1.61 -15.49 -17.35
C GLU A 199 0.19 -15.82 -16.87
N PRO A 200 -0.86 -15.32 -17.56
CA PRO A 200 -2.25 -15.58 -17.21
C PRO A 200 -2.58 -17.04 -16.96
N GLU A 201 -2.01 -17.94 -17.76
CA GLU A 201 -2.23 -19.38 -17.72
C GLU A 201 -1.73 -20.02 -16.41
N ALA A 202 -0.73 -19.42 -15.75
CA ALA A 202 -0.15 -19.93 -14.51
C ALA A 202 -1.07 -19.70 -13.29
N TRP A 203 -1.68 -18.51 -13.19
CA TRP A 203 -2.56 -18.14 -12.07
C TRP A 203 -4.06 -18.30 -12.39
N ARG A 204 -4.39 -18.59 -13.65
CA ARG A 204 -5.74 -18.85 -14.16
C ARG A 204 -5.76 -20.08 -15.10
N PRO A 205 -5.75 -21.30 -14.54
CA PRO A 205 -5.81 -22.52 -15.32
C PRO A 205 -7.07 -22.61 -16.19
N SER A 206 -6.98 -23.32 -17.31
CA SER A 206 -8.13 -23.55 -18.18
C SER A 206 -9.18 -24.43 -17.51
N LYS A 207 -10.44 -24.30 -17.95
CA LYS A 207 -11.53 -25.19 -17.50
C LYS A 207 -11.24 -26.67 -17.77
N GLU A 208 -10.51 -26.95 -18.85
CA GLU A 208 -10.08 -28.31 -19.20
C GLU A 208 -9.13 -28.89 -18.16
N LYS A 209 -8.10 -28.13 -17.73
CA LYS A 209 -7.19 -28.57 -16.65
C LYS A 209 -7.94 -28.89 -15.36
N HIS A 210 -8.93 -28.06 -15.01
CA HIS A 210 -9.79 -28.32 -13.85
C HIS A 210 -10.67 -29.57 -14.04
N THR A 211 -11.25 -29.77 -15.22
CA THR A 211 -12.11 -30.93 -15.50
C THR A 211 -11.32 -32.25 -15.48
N ASN A 212 -10.06 -32.20 -15.90
CA ASN A 212 -9.18 -33.36 -15.96
C ASN A 212 -8.37 -33.58 -14.65
N ASN A 213 -8.59 -32.76 -13.62
CA ASN A 213 -7.82 -32.79 -12.36
C ASN A 213 -6.29 -32.73 -12.57
N THR A 214 -5.83 -31.95 -13.55
CA THR A 214 -4.41 -31.76 -13.85
C THR A 214 -3.89 -30.39 -13.39
N VAL A 215 -4.58 -29.76 -12.45
CA VAL A 215 -4.15 -28.50 -11.85
C VAL A 215 -3.30 -28.82 -10.63
N ASP A 216 -2.09 -28.29 -10.59
CA ASP A 216 -1.27 -28.25 -9.38
C ASP A 216 -1.77 -27.09 -8.50
N GLU A 217 -2.55 -27.42 -7.47
CA GLU A 217 -3.20 -26.45 -6.59
C GLU A 217 -2.20 -25.74 -5.67
N GLU A 218 -1.12 -26.41 -5.29
CA GLU A 218 -0.05 -25.84 -4.47
C GLU A 218 0.71 -24.78 -5.28
N PHE A 219 1.18 -25.14 -6.48
CA PHE A 219 1.83 -24.21 -7.39
C PHE A 219 0.90 -23.06 -7.79
N LEU A 220 -0.38 -23.35 -8.05
CA LEU A 220 -1.36 -22.32 -8.38
C LEU A 220 -1.49 -21.26 -7.28
N SER A 221 -1.40 -21.67 -6.02
CA SER A 221 -1.42 -20.73 -4.89
C SER A 221 -0.17 -19.84 -4.86
N HIS A 222 1.01 -20.38 -5.19
CA HIS A 222 2.22 -19.58 -5.40
C HIS A 222 2.10 -18.60 -6.57
N ALA A 223 1.60 -19.06 -7.73
CA ALA A 223 1.42 -18.22 -8.91
C ALA A 223 0.46 -17.05 -8.63
N ARG A 224 -0.67 -17.32 -7.95
CA ARG A 224 -1.62 -16.28 -7.51
C ARG A 224 -1.00 -15.30 -6.51
N TYR A 225 -0.16 -15.79 -5.60
CA TYR A 225 0.59 -14.94 -4.67
C TYR A 225 1.51 -13.96 -5.43
N LEU A 226 2.33 -14.49 -6.34
CA LEU A 226 3.28 -13.71 -7.14
C LEU A 226 2.56 -12.67 -8.01
N GLN A 227 1.46 -13.07 -8.66
CA GLN A 227 0.62 -12.20 -9.48
C GLN A 227 0.09 -10.99 -8.70
N GLN A 228 -0.33 -11.19 -7.45
CA GLN A 228 -0.84 -10.10 -6.61
C GLN A 228 0.30 -9.22 -6.08
N MET A 229 1.42 -9.83 -5.67
CA MET A 229 2.57 -9.11 -5.14
C MET A 229 3.30 -8.25 -6.17
N VAL A 230 3.28 -8.61 -7.47
CA VAL A 230 3.83 -7.73 -8.52
C VAL A 230 3.09 -6.40 -8.57
N VAL A 231 1.77 -6.40 -8.36
CA VAL A 231 0.97 -5.17 -8.31
C VAL A 231 1.39 -4.32 -7.10
N TYR A 232 1.56 -4.94 -5.94
CA TYR A 232 2.04 -4.26 -4.72
C TYR A 232 3.45 -3.69 -4.89
N LYS A 233 4.41 -4.49 -5.38
CA LYS A 233 5.79 -4.07 -5.63
C LYS A 233 5.85 -2.94 -6.68
N THR A 234 4.97 -2.97 -7.69
CA THR A 234 4.84 -1.87 -8.67
C THR A 234 4.35 -0.58 -8.02
N LEU A 235 3.35 -0.65 -7.14
CA LEU A 235 2.88 0.51 -6.38
C LEU A 235 3.98 1.07 -5.49
N LYS A 236 4.65 0.22 -4.72
CA LYS A 236 5.76 0.59 -3.84
C LYS A 236 6.89 1.26 -4.64
N TYR A 237 7.28 0.68 -5.78
CA TYR A 237 8.30 1.24 -6.66
C TYR A 237 7.90 2.59 -7.25
N GLY A 238 6.67 2.70 -7.76
CA GLY A 238 6.13 3.93 -8.33
C GLY A 238 6.06 5.06 -7.31
N ILE A 239 5.59 4.77 -6.09
CA ILE A 239 5.59 5.73 -4.98
C ILE A 239 7.00 6.20 -4.68
N LYS A 240 7.93 5.27 -4.42
CA LYS A 240 9.30 5.59 -3.99
C LYS A 240 10.05 6.44 -5.04
N ASN A 241 9.82 6.17 -6.33
CA ASN A 241 10.47 6.88 -7.43
C ASN A 241 9.68 8.10 -7.95
N GLY A 242 8.49 8.38 -7.41
CA GLY A 242 7.63 9.46 -7.89
C GLY A 242 7.11 9.23 -9.32
N ASP A 243 6.91 7.97 -9.73
CA ASP A 243 6.33 7.61 -11.03
C ASP A 243 4.81 7.48 -10.93
N ILE A 244 4.10 8.58 -11.19
CA ILE A 244 2.64 8.63 -11.10
C ILE A 244 1.95 7.80 -12.20
N GLY A 245 2.64 7.53 -13.30
CA GLY A 245 2.13 6.68 -14.37
C GLY A 245 2.07 5.20 -13.96
N LEU A 246 3.06 4.72 -13.21
CA LEU A 246 2.99 3.38 -12.59
C LEU A 246 1.89 3.29 -11.53
N ILE A 247 1.69 4.34 -10.73
CA ILE A 247 0.63 4.40 -9.73
C ILE A 247 -0.75 4.31 -10.40
N ASP A 248 -1.02 5.06 -11.47
CA ASP A 248 -2.31 5.02 -12.19
C ASP A 248 -2.62 3.63 -12.80
N ARG A 249 -1.58 2.90 -13.25
CA ARG A 249 -1.73 1.52 -13.73
C ARG A 249 -2.17 0.59 -12.61
N VAL A 250 -1.57 0.70 -11.42
CA VAL A 250 -1.92 -0.14 -10.27
C VAL A 250 -3.33 0.14 -9.78
N ILE A 251 -3.76 1.41 -9.73
CA ILE A 251 -5.13 1.79 -9.32
C ILE A 251 -6.19 1.04 -10.13
N GLY A 252 -5.97 0.87 -11.45
CA GLY A 252 -6.87 0.11 -12.31
C GLY A 252 -7.05 -1.35 -11.88
N VAL A 253 -5.97 -2.02 -11.50
CA VAL A 253 -6.00 -3.42 -11.02
C VAL A 253 -6.63 -3.52 -9.63
N CYS A 254 -6.31 -2.57 -8.75
CA CYS A 254 -6.85 -2.52 -7.39
C CYS A 254 -8.38 -2.41 -7.34
N CYS A 255 -9.02 -1.83 -8.37
CA CYS A 255 -10.48 -1.83 -8.51
C CYS A 255 -11.07 -3.25 -8.41
N PHE A 256 -10.42 -4.22 -9.05
CA PHE A 256 -10.88 -5.60 -9.09
C PHE A 256 -10.43 -6.38 -7.86
N TYR A 257 -9.18 -6.21 -7.43
CA TYR A 257 -8.63 -6.98 -6.30
C TYR A 257 -9.42 -6.77 -5.02
N PHE A 258 -9.69 -5.51 -4.65
CA PHE A 258 -10.46 -5.22 -3.44
C PHE A 258 -11.90 -5.74 -3.51
N GLU A 259 -12.55 -5.68 -4.68
CA GLU A 259 -13.90 -6.22 -4.82
C GLU A 259 -13.90 -7.76 -4.79
N GLY A 260 -12.86 -8.38 -5.35
CA GLY A 260 -12.62 -9.82 -5.31
C GLY A 260 -12.50 -10.36 -3.88
N THR A 261 -11.84 -9.61 -3.00
CA THR A 261 -11.66 -9.97 -1.58
C THR A 261 -12.76 -9.48 -0.64
N GLY A 262 -13.76 -8.77 -1.16
CA GLY A 262 -14.85 -8.21 -0.35
C GLY A 262 -14.47 -6.95 0.43
N GLN A 263 -13.33 -6.31 0.13
CA GLN A 263 -12.97 -4.96 0.61
C GLN A 263 -13.70 -3.88 -0.22
N SER A 264 -15.03 -3.96 -0.22
CA SER A 264 -15.89 -3.18 -1.11
C SER A 264 -15.73 -1.66 -0.97
N ASN A 265 -15.38 -1.14 0.22
CA ASN A 265 -15.16 0.29 0.39
C ASN A 265 -13.92 0.76 -0.38
N TYR A 266 -12.81 0.04 -0.29
CA TYR A 266 -11.59 0.37 -1.05
C TYR A 266 -11.77 0.13 -2.55
N ALA A 267 -12.56 -0.88 -2.95
CA ALA A 267 -12.94 -1.03 -4.36
C ALA A 267 -13.70 0.20 -4.89
N PHE A 268 -14.60 0.78 -4.07
CA PHE A 268 -15.30 2.00 -4.42
C PHE A 268 -14.35 3.19 -4.56
N GLU A 269 -13.41 3.38 -3.62
CA GLU A 269 -12.42 4.46 -3.71
C GLU A 269 -11.51 4.32 -4.93
N MET A 270 -11.12 3.09 -5.29
CA MET A 270 -10.31 2.87 -6.50
C MET A 270 -11.08 3.18 -7.78
N LEU A 271 -12.37 2.83 -7.85
CA LEU A 271 -13.24 3.25 -8.96
C LEU A 271 -13.40 4.77 -9.00
N TYR A 272 -13.53 5.41 -7.85
CA TYR A 272 -13.60 6.87 -7.75
C TYR A 272 -12.31 7.52 -8.25
N LEU A 273 -11.15 7.08 -7.76
CA LEU A 273 -9.85 7.58 -8.20
C LEU A 273 -9.63 7.31 -9.69
N LYS A 274 -10.01 6.13 -10.20
CA LYS A 274 -9.90 5.82 -11.63
C LYS A 274 -10.81 6.70 -12.48
N ARG A 275 -12.02 7.04 -12.00
CA ARG A 275 -12.89 8.02 -12.64
C ARG A 275 -12.17 9.38 -12.74
N LEU A 276 -11.57 9.85 -11.65
CA LEU A 276 -10.84 11.12 -11.64
C LEU A 276 -9.64 11.10 -12.59
N THR A 277 -8.82 10.04 -12.60
CA THR A 277 -7.57 10.00 -13.38
C THR A 277 -7.76 9.63 -14.85
N SER A 278 -8.81 8.90 -15.20
CA SER A 278 -8.91 8.23 -16.51
C SER A 278 -10.12 8.63 -17.35
N THR A 279 -11.04 9.45 -16.82
CA THR A 279 -12.27 9.86 -17.55
C THR A 279 -12.35 11.37 -17.72
N LYS A 280 -13.28 11.84 -18.56
CA LYS A 280 -13.57 13.26 -18.78
C LYS A 280 -14.07 14.02 -17.52
N ALA A 281 -14.19 13.35 -16.38
CA ALA A 281 -14.54 13.98 -15.11
C ALA A 281 -13.50 15.04 -14.67
N CYS A 282 -12.23 14.82 -15.02
CA CYS A 282 -11.15 15.79 -14.78
C CYS A 282 -10.39 16.02 -16.10
N ASP A 283 -9.89 17.23 -16.28
CA ASP A 283 -8.96 17.55 -17.35
C ASP A 283 -7.55 17.00 -17.04
N LYS A 284 -6.60 17.16 -17.97
CA LYS A 284 -5.25 16.62 -17.80
C LYS A 284 -4.50 17.25 -16.64
N GLU A 285 -4.75 18.53 -16.38
CA GLU A 285 -4.09 19.28 -15.31
C GLU A 285 -4.53 18.78 -13.94
N LEU A 286 -5.84 18.67 -13.71
CA LEU A 286 -6.39 18.18 -12.45
C LEU A 286 -6.03 16.70 -12.21
N ARG A 287 -6.03 15.86 -13.26
CA ARG A 287 -5.58 14.46 -13.15
C ARG A 287 -4.15 14.37 -12.62
N ARG A 288 -3.24 15.15 -13.21
CA ARG A 288 -1.84 15.21 -12.78
C ARG A 288 -1.74 15.76 -11.38
N ALA A 289 -2.51 16.80 -11.04
CA ALA A 289 -2.52 17.39 -9.70
C ALA A 289 -2.97 16.38 -8.63
N ILE A 290 -4.01 15.59 -8.87
CA ILE A 290 -4.48 14.55 -7.94
C ILE A 290 -3.36 13.53 -7.66
N LEU A 291 -2.76 12.98 -8.72
CA LEU A 291 -1.70 11.98 -8.55
C LEU A 291 -0.41 12.57 -7.96
N SER A 292 0.00 13.76 -8.38
CA SER A 292 1.23 14.38 -7.88
C SER A 292 1.12 14.78 -6.41
N ASN A 293 -0.05 15.25 -5.96
CA ASN A 293 -0.29 15.63 -4.56
C ASN A 293 -0.60 14.42 -3.66
N SER A 294 -0.76 13.22 -4.22
CA SER A 294 -0.81 11.98 -3.43
C SER A 294 0.55 11.62 -2.81
N LEU A 295 1.63 12.26 -3.27
CA LEU A 295 3.00 12.02 -2.85
C LEU A 295 3.64 13.29 -2.28
N VAL A 296 4.56 13.08 -1.35
CA VAL A 296 5.48 14.11 -0.87
C VAL A 296 6.92 13.60 -0.95
N ASN A 297 7.86 14.51 -1.11
CA ASN A 297 9.28 14.22 -1.11
C ASN A 297 9.99 15.04 -0.03
N PRO A 298 10.17 14.49 1.18
CA PRO A 298 10.75 15.23 2.31
C PRO A 298 12.21 15.63 2.10
N HIS A 299 12.95 14.91 1.24
CA HIS A 299 14.39 15.12 1.04
C HIS A 299 14.72 15.81 -0.30
N GLY A 300 13.79 15.82 -1.25
CA GLY A 300 14.01 16.35 -2.60
C GLY A 300 14.92 15.47 -3.47
N CYS A 301 15.27 14.26 -3.01
CA CYS A 301 16.14 13.33 -3.71
C CYS A 301 15.33 12.34 -4.55
N ARG A 302 16.03 11.62 -5.44
CA ARG A 302 15.49 10.43 -6.08
C ARG A 302 15.25 9.35 -5.02
N ASP A 303 14.23 8.52 -5.22
CA ASP A 303 13.92 7.41 -4.31
C ASP A 303 13.50 7.85 -2.88
N THR A 304 13.20 9.13 -2.64
CA THR A 304 12.77 9.63 -1.31
C THR A 304 11.32 10.10 -1.27
N TRP A 305 10.55 9.78 -2.30
CA TRP A 305 9.11 10.02 -2.32
C TRP A 305 8.38 9.06 -1.37
N GLN A 306 7.31 9.55 -0.75
CA GLN A 306 6.42 8.79 0.10
C GLN A 306 4.98 9.30 -0.03
N GLU A 307 4.04 8.55 0.50
CA GLU A 307 2.63 8.89 0.50
C GLU A 307 2.35 10.08 1.43
N VAL A 308 1.42 10.94 1.03
CA VAL A 308 1.07 12.14 1.79
C VAL A 308 0.49 11.78 3.18
N ASP A 309 -0.40 10.79 3.25
CA ASP A 309 -1.02 10.34 4.49
C ASP A 309 -0.04 9.62 5.41
N ARG A 310 0.97 8.93 4.85
CA ARG A 310 2.06 8.36 5.66
C ARG A 310 2.87 9.44 6.38
N SER A 311 3.01 10.62 5.80
CA SER A 311 3.71 11.73 6.44
C SER A 311 2.96 12.23 7.68
N LEU A 312 1.62 12.26 7.61
CA LEU A 312 0.77 12.55 8.76
C LEU A 312 0.88 11.45 9.83
N GLU A 313 1.00 10.18 9.44
CA GLU A 313 1.22 9.09 10.40
C GLU A 313 2.55 9.21 11.16
N TYR A 314 3.60 9.72 10.52
CA TYR A 314 4.85 10.03 11.22
C TYR A 314 4.67 11.15 12.25
N LEU A 315 3.94 12.21 11.90
CA LEU A 315 3.60 13.27 12.84
C LEU A 315 2.79 12.73 14.03
N ASN A 316 1.78 11.88 13.75
CA ASN A 316 0.98 11.21 14.78
C ASN A 316 1.84 10.36 15.73
N LEU A 317 2.81 9.63 15.19
CA LEU A 317 3.74 8.83 15.98
C LEU A 317 4.59 9.70 16.90
N GLU A 318 5.12 10.81 16.41
CA GLU A 318 5.91 11.74 17.24
C GLU A 318 5.06 12.37 18.36
N LEU A 319 3.81 12.74 18.07
CA LEU A 319 2.87 13.22 19.08
C LEU A 319 2.57 12.14 20.14
N LYS A 320 2.38 10.88 19.73
CA LYS A 320 2.19 9.75 20.66
C LYS A 320 3.41 9.52 21.55
N ARG A 321 4.63 9.59 20.98
CA ARG A 321 5.88 9.48 21.75
C ARG A 321 5.99 10.56 22.81
N GLU A 322 5.71 11.81 22.45
CA GLU A 322 5.68 12.92 23.40
C GLU A 322 4.64 12.71 24.49
N LEU A 323 3.44 12.26 24.11
CA LEU A 323 2.39 11.94 25.07
C LEU A 323 2.85 10.86 26.05
N TRP A 324 3.42 9.76 25.57
CA TRP A 324 3.88 8.66 26.42
C TRP A 324 5.05 9.05 27.32
N ALA A 325 6.01 9.82 26.81
CA ALA A 325 7.17 10.28 27.57
C ALA A 325 6.79 11.26 28.70
N ARG A 326 5.72 12.05 28.49
CA ARG A 326 5.34 13.15 29.39
C ARG A 326 3.99 12.93 30.08
N ARG A 327 3.38 11.76 29.93
CA ARG A 327 2.01 11.51 30.43
C ARG A 327 1.96 11.71 31.94
N THR A 328 1.15 12.69 32.37
CA THR A 328 0.86 12.93 33.78
C THR A 328 -0.63 13.24 33.94
N SER A 329 -1.09 13.45 35.19
CA SER A 329 -2.45 13.90 35.46
C SER A 329 -2.75 15.29 34.88
N THR A 330 -1.72 16.10 34.57
CA THR A 330 -1.86 17.46 34.02
C THR A 330 -1.48 17.56 32.54
N PHE A 331 -0.83 16.54 31.98
CA PHE A 331 -0.44 16.46 30.58
C PHE A 331 -1.13 15.29 29.88
N GLY A 332 -2.32 15.57 29.36
CA GLY A 332 -3.12 14.68 28.51
C GLY A 332 -3.18 15.15 27.05
N LEU A 333 -4.10 14.56 26.27
CA LEU A 333 -4.28 14.89 24.84
C LEU A 333 -4.53 16.38 24.60
N ASP A 334 -5.38 17.02 25.40
CA ASP A 334 -5.68 18.46 25.26
C ASP A 334 -4.43 19.33 25.44
N ALA A 335 -3.58 18.98 26.40
CA ALA A 335 -2.33 19.70 26.67
C ALA A 335 -1.33 19.48 25.52
N LEU A 336 -1.19 18.24 25.04
CA LEU A 336 -0.35 17.90 23.89
C LEU A 336 -0.76 18.71 22.65
N PHE A 337 -2.05 18.72 22.33
CA PHE A 337 -2.55 19.47 21.18
C PHE A 337 -2.36 20.98 21.35
N LYS A 338 -2.69 21.56 22.50
CA LYS A 338 -2.54 23.01 22.74
C LYS A 338 -1.09 23.50 22.76
N THR A 339 -0.15 22.68 23.21
CA THR A 339 1.24 23.14 23.49
C THR A 339 2.30 22.59 22.54
N THR A 340 2.07 21.42 21.94
CA THR A 340 3.12 20.68 21.20
C THR A 340 2.77 20.46 19.73
N SER A 341 1.48 20.40 19.35
CA SER A 341 1.10 20.00 17.98
C SER A 341 1.69 20.89 16.88
N LEU A 342 1.62 22.22 17.05
CA LEU A 342 2.16 23.20 16.10
C LEU A 342 3.68 23.23 16.03
N THR A 343 4.37 22.79 17.09
CA THR A 343 5.83 22.83 17.19
C THR A 343 6.46 21.44 17.04
N ALA A 344 5.67 20.38 16.83
CA ALA A 344 6.15 19.01 16.84
C ALA A 344 7.22 18.78 15.77
N GLU A 345 6.98 19.20 14.52
CA GLU A 345 7.95 19.08 13.42
C GLU A 345 9.27 19.82 13.74
N TYR A 346 9.18 21.04 14.27
CA TYR A 346 10.35 21.82 14.67
C TYR A 346 11.09 21.18 15.86
N THR A 347 10.36 20.66 16.84
CA THR A 347 10.90 20.06 18.06
C THR A 347 11.66 18.78 17.76
N VAL A 348 11.22 18.00 16.76
CA VAL A 348 11.97 16.82 16.27
C VAL A 348 13.32 17.24 15.70
N CYS A 349 13.36 18.26 14.83
CA CYS A 349 14.61 18.77 14.27
C CYS A 349 15.54 19.30 15.37
N LEU A 350 15.00 20.06 16.34
CA LEU A 350 15.78 20.58 17.46
C LEU A 350 16.33 19.45 18.34
N ARG A 351 15.52 18.43 18.64
CA ARG A 351 15.95 17.26 19.40
C ARG A 351 17.13 16.57 18.73
N ARG A 352 17.04 16.31 17.42
CA ARG A 352 18.14 15.71 16.65
C ARG A 352 19.40 16.56 16.70
N ALA A 353 19.29 17.87 16.49
CA ALA A 353 20.44 18.77 16.56
C ALA A 353 21.09 18.78 17.96
N VAL A 354 20.29 18.67 19.03
CA VAL A 354 20.79 18.57 20.41
C VAL A 354 21.42 17.19 20.67
N GLU A 355 20.80 16.10 20.20
CA GLU A 355 21.34 14.74 20.29
C GLU A 355 22.68 14.64 19.55
N ASP A 356 22.78 15.17 18.33
CA ASP A 356 24.03 15.21 17.54
C ASP A 356 25.13 16.03 18.23
N ALA A 357 24.77 17.14 18.89
CA ALA A 357 25.71 18.03 19.53
C ALA A 357 26.19 17.55 20.91
N PHE A 358 25.34 16.86 21.67
CA PHE A 358 25.58 16.58 23.10
C PHE A 358 25.54 15.10 23.49
N ALA A 359 24.98 14.20 22.67
CA ALA A 359 24.98 12.78 22.99
C ALA A 359 26.33 12.14 22.63
N ARG A 360 26.78 11.15 23.44
CA ARG A 360 27.74 10.16 22.93
C ARG A 360 27.14 9.59 21.66
N LYS A 361 27.93 9.45 20.58
CA LYS A 361 27.60 8.66 19.39
C LYS A 361 27.23 7.23 19.83
N GLY A 362 26.00 7.04 20.28
CA GLY A 362 25.42 5.71 20.44
C GLY A 362 25.32 5.14 19.04
N ASN A 363 25.46 3.82 18.92
CA ASN A 363 25.15 3.12 17.68
C ASN A 363 23.64 3.16 17.43
N SER A 364 23.06 4.35 17.25
CA SER A 364 21.64 4.55 16.94
C SER A 364 21.29 4.09 15.53
N THR A 365 22.30 3.96 14.66
CA THR A 365 22.26 3.20 13.42
C THR A 365 22.04 1.73 13.73
N HIS A 366 20.78 1.36 13.92
CA HIS A 366 20.34 -0.01 13.77
C HIS A 366 20.61 -0.43 12.33
N SER A 367 21.71 -1.16 12.11
CA SER A 367 21.86 -1.91 10.87
C SER A 367 20.68 -2.87 10.80
N VAL A 368 19.88 -2.76 9.74
CA VAL A 368 18.82 -3.73 9.46
C VAL A 368 19.56 -5.04 9.13
N PRO A 369 19.36 -6.13 9.90
CA PRO A 369 19.96 -7.41 9.58
C PRO A 369 19.59 -7.82 8.15
N SER A 370 20.56 -8.33 7.39
CA SER A 370 20.28 -8.79 6.03
C SER A 370 19.30 -9.95 6.07
N ALA A 371 18.20 -9.85 5.31
CA ALA A 371 17.22 -10.92 5.15
C ALA A 371 17.62 -11.95 4.07
N MET A 372 18.81 -11.80 3.46
CA MET A 372 19.25 -12.63 2.34
C MET A 372 19.25 -14.12 2.71
N ASP A 373 19.89 -14.50 3.81
CA ASP A 373 20.02 -15.91 4.21
C ASP A 373 18.65 -16.53 4.50
N ASP A 374 17.75 -15.78 5.16
CA ASP A 374 16.38 -16.19 5.42
C ASP A 374 15.59 -16.43 4.11
N ILE A 375 15.76 -15.55 3.13
CA ILE A 375 15.13 -15.65 1.81
C ILE A 375 15.68 -16.86 1.04
N HIS A 376 17.01 -17.03 0.99
CA HIS A 376 17.64 -18.14 0.27
C HIS A 376 17.29 -19.50 0.90
N THR A 377 17.23 -19.59 2.23
CA THR A 377 16.90 -20.84 2.91
C THR A 377 15.44 -21.24 2.65
N LEU A 378 14.50 -20.29 2.68
CA LEU A 378 13.11 -20.57 2.31
C LEU A 378 12.99 -20.89 0.81
N ALA A 379 13.71 -20.16 -0.06
CA ALA A 379 13.69 -20.41 -1.49
C ALA A 379 14.14 -21.84 -1.85
N PHE A 380 15.19 -22.32 -1.18
CA PHE A 380 15.67 -23.70 -1.33
C PHE A 380 14.61 -24.72 -0.88
N GLU A 381 14.02 -24.52 0.31
CA GLU A 381 12.94 -25.40 0.81
C GLU A 381 11.76 -25.46 -0.16
N LEU A 382 11.31 -24.31 -0.66
CA LEU A 382 10.21 -24.23 -1.62
C LEU A 382 10.58 -24.89 -2.95
N ALA A 383 11.83 -24.75 -3.42
CA ALA A 383 12.30 -25.34 -4.68
C ALA A 383 12.41 -26.87 -4.64
N CYS A 384 12.63 -27.46 -3.45
CA CYS A 384 12.73 -28.91 -3.30
C CYS A 384 11.42 -29.61 -3.65
N ASP A 385 10.31 -29.15 -3.07
CA ASP A 385 9.02 -29.86 -3.15
C ASP A 385 7.83 -28.97 -3.51
N SER A 386 7.79 -27.70 -3.12
CA SER A 386 6.54 -26.91 -3.19
C SER A 386 6.35 -26.15 -4.52
N ILE A 387 7.33 -25.37 -4.95
CA ILE A 387 7.30 -24.59 -6.21
C ILE A 387 7.73 -25.40 -7.43
N LYS A 388 8.28 -26.61 -7.20
CA LYS A 388 8.72 -27.51 -8.25
C LYS A 388 7.58 -27.85 -9.23
N PHE A 389 7.90 -28.02 -10.50
CA PHE A 389 6.91 -28.34 -11.53
C PHE A 389 6.55 -29.82 -11.52
N TYR A 390 5.26 -30.14 -11.37
CA TYR A 390 4.73 -31.49 -11.47
C TYR A 390 3.75 -31.60 -12.65
N ASP A 391 3.85 -32.71 -13.38
CA ASP A 391 2.91 -33.01 -14.47
C ASP A 391 1.56 -33.55 -13.95
N GLY A 392 1.53 -34.11 -12.74
CA GLY A 392 0.33 -34.57 -12.05
C GLY A 392 -0.24 -33.46 -11.17
N GLY A 393 -1.55 -33.20 -11.26
CA GLY A 393 -2.21 -32.21 -10.42
C GLY A 393 -2.05 -32.55 -8.94
N ARG A 394 -1.26 -31.76 -8.21
CA ARG A 394 -1.13 -31.86 -6.75
C ARG A 394 -2.29 -31.14 -6.08
N GLU A 395 -2.86 -31.76 -5.06
CA GLU A 395 -3.87 -31.13 -4.21
C GLU A 395 -3.20 -30.27 -3.13
N ALA A 396 -3.85 -29.18 -2.74
CA ALA A 396 -3.43 -28.32 -1.63
C ALA A 396 -4.60 -28.06 -0.68
N ARG A 397 -4.33 -28.02 0.63
CA ARG A 397 -5.40 -27.78 1.62
C ARG A 397 -5.83 -26.31 1.64
N HIS A 398 -4.89 -25.41 1.36
CA HIS A 398 -5.15 -24.00 1.11
C HIS A 398 -5.20 -23.72 -0.38
N GLN A 399 -6.30 -23.13 -0.82
CA GLN A 399 -6.47 -22.68 -2.20
C GLN A 399 -6.60 -21.17 -2.22
N ALA A 400 -5.56 -20.48 -2.70
CA ALA A 400 -5.62 -19.04 -2.88
C ALA A 400 -6.68 -18.69 -3.94
N PRO A 401 -7.63 -17.78 -3.71
CA PRO A 401 -8.68 -17.47 -4.68
C PRO A 401 -8.17 -16.69 -5.90
N ASP A 402 -8.81 -16.88 -7.07
CA ASP A 402 -8.63 -16.00 -8.24
C ASP A 402 -9.42 -14.69 -8.05
N ILE A 403 -8.86 -13.82 -7.21
CA ILE A 403 -9.49 -12.54 -6.86
C ILE A 403 -9.60 -11.60 -8.06
N HIS A 404 -8.75 -11.78 -9.07
CA HIS A 404 -8.81 -10.98 -10.29
C HIS A 404 -10.09 -11.31 -11.06
N THR A 405 -10.34 -12.58 -11.38
CA THR A 405 -11.55 -12.99 -12.12
C THR A 405 -12.81 -12.76 -11.31
N ILE A 406 -12.80 -13.08 -10.01
CA ILE A 406 -13.93 -12.84 -9.10
C ILE A 406 -14.24 -11.34 -9.04
N GLY A 407 -13.21 -10.52 -8.85
CA GLY A 407 -13.32 -9.06 -8.78
C GLY A 407 -13.83 -8.45 -10.07
N LEU A 408 -13.28 -8.85 -11.21
CA LEU A 408 -13.72 -8.40 -12.53
C LEU A 408 -15.21 -8.72 -12.76
N GLY A 409 -15.63 -9.96 -12.45
CA GLY A 409 -17.03 -10.37 -12.57
C GLY A 409 -17.96 -9.53 -11.71
N ARG A 410 -17.63 -9.34 -10.42
CA ARG A 410 -18.43 -8.53 -9.49
C ARG A 410 -18.46 -7.05 -9.89
N VAL A 411 -17.33 -6.52 -10.36
CA VAL A 411 -17.27 -5.13 -10.81
C VAL A 411 -18.15 -4.89 -12.02
N ALA A 412 -18.04 -5.75 -13.03
CA ALA A 412 -18.80 -5.64 -14.27
C ALA A 412 -20.31 -5.83 -14.09
N THR A 413 -20.73 -6.70 -13.16
CA THR A 413 -22.15 -7.07 -13.00
C THR A 413 -22.92 -6.23 -11.97
N GLN A 414 -22.25 -5.72 -10.93
CA GLN A 414 -22.95 -5.07 -9.81
C GLN A 414 -22.25 -3.80 -9.34
N LYS A 415 -20.94 -3.85 -9.06
CA LYS A 415 -20.25 -2.75 -8.39
C LYS A 415 -20.28 -1.45 -9.19
N LEU A 416 -20.09 -1.55 -10.50
CA LEU A 416 -20.06 -0.38 -11.38
C LEU A 416 -21.42 0.30 -11.45
N GLU A 417 -22.52 -0.47 -11.44
CA GLU A 417 -23.88 0.08 -11.37
C GLU A 417 -24.10 0.83 -10.06
N VAL A 418 -23.76 0.21 -8.92
CA VAL A 418 -23.85 0.86 -7.59
C VAL A 418 -22.97 2.10 -7.49
N PHE A 419 -21.76 2.05 -8.05
CA PHE A 419 -20.85 3.18 -8.12
C PHE A 419 -21.45 4.32 -8.95
N ASN A 420 -21.94 4.03 -10.16
CA ASN A 420 -22.54 5.02 -11.04
C ASN A 420 -23.79 5.64 -10.42
N ALA A 421 -24.65 4.85 -9.77
CA ALA A 421 -25.84 5.36 -9.08
C ALA A 421 -25.51 6.33 -7.93
N LYS A 422 -24.32 6.21 -7.33
CA LYS A 422 -23.87 7.10 -6.23
C LYS A 422 -23.05 8.30 -6.71
N VAL A 423 -22.32 8.18 -7.82
CA VAL A 423 -21.30 9.16 -8.25
C VAL A 423 -21.69 9.91 -9.52
N ILE A 424 -22.44 9.27 -10.42
CA ILE A 424 -22.97 9.94 -11.62
C ILE A 424 -24.26 10.63 -11.22
N ARG A 425 -24.23 11.97 -11.26
CA ARG A 425 -25.42 12.79 -11.17
C ARG A 425 -26.04 12.83 -12.57
N ASP A 426 -27.19 12.19 -12.72
CA ASP A 426 -28.11 12.55 -13.80
C ASP A 426 -28.61 13.95 -13.46
N GLU A 427 -28.63 14.88 -14.42
CA GLU A 427 -29.16 16.24 -14.18
C GLU A 427 -30.60 16.21 -13.61
N ASP A 428 -31.31 15.09 -13.80
CA ASP A 428 -32.70 14.86 -13.37
C ASP A 428 -32.86 13.90 -12.16
N ARG A 429 -31.78 13.34 -11.58
CA ARG A 429 -31.88 12.37 -10.45
C ARG A 429 -30.97 12.73 -9.28
N ILE A 430 -31.56 13.41 -8.29
CA ILE A 430 -30.99 13.52 -6.95
C ILE A 430 -31.28 12.22 -6.21
N VAL A 431 -30.28 11.33 -6.12
CA VAL A 431 -30.32 10.19 -5.21
C VAL A 431 -29.79 10.66 -3.86
N VAL A 432 -30.69 10.95 -2.92
CA VAL A 432 -30.34 11.03 -1.50
C VAL A 432 -29.83 9.66 -1.08
N PRO A 433 -28.56 9.51 -0.62
CA PRO A 433 -28.09 8.22 -0.14
C PRO A 433 -28.96 7.78 1.05
N PRO A 434 -29.43 6.52 1.11
CA PRO A 434 -30.03 6.01 2.33
C PRO A 434 -28.97 6.07 3.42
N TYR A 435 -29.28 6.75 4.52
CA TYR A 435 -28.48 6.72 5.72
C TYR A 435 -28.31 5.24 6.14
N GLU A 436 -27.10 4.69 6.08
CA GLU A 436 -26.82 3.43 6.76
C GLU A 436 -26.33 3.78 8.18
N ARG A 437 -27.29 3.87 9.12
CA ARG A 437 -26.98 3.66 10.54
C ARG A 437 -26.64 2.18 10.75
N ARG A 438 -25.42 1.78 10.39
CA ARG A 438 -24.77 0.64 11.05
C ARG A 438 -23.55 1.17 11.76
N GLY A 439 -23.70 1.33 13.07
CA GLY A 439 -22.57 1.48 13.97
C GLY A 439 -21.73 0.22 13.89
N ALA A 440 -20.70 0.24 13.05
CA ALA A 440 -19.47 -0.46 13.35
C ALA A 440 -18.53 0.63 13.90
N THR A 441 -18.57 0.82 15.20
CA THR A 441 -17.46 1.46 15.91
C THR A 441 -16.26 0.55 15.67
N ALA A 442 -15.42 0.90 14.69
CA ALA A 442 -14.00 0.67 14.89
C ALA A 442 -13.60 1.69 15.96
N ASP A 443 -13.87 1.35 17.22
CA ASP A 443 -13.22 2.01 18.32
C ASP A 443 -11.73 1.85 18.05
N LEU A 444 -11.07 2.96 17.73
CA LEU A 444 -9.63 3.06 17.85
C LEU A 444 -9.35 2.91 19.34
N ASP A 445 -9.19 1.67 19.78
CA ASP A 445 -8.64 1.37 21.09
C ASP A 445 -7.26 2.06 21.12
N PRO A 446 -7.03 3.03 22.02
CA PRO A 446 -5.71 3.65 22.17
C PRO A 446 -4.62 2.65 22.58
N ASN A 447 -4.98 1.40 22.91
CA ASN A 447 -4.08 0.27 23.15
C ASN A 447 -3.93 -0.69 21.94
N SER A 448 -4.59 -0.42 20.80
CA SER A 448 -4.37 -1.18 19.57
C SER A 448 -3.04 -0.76 18.94
N ASP A 449 -1.97 -1.49 19.27
CA ASP A 449 -0.63 -1.39 18.69
C ASP A 449 -0.58 -1.90 17.22
N THR A 450 -1.66 -1.74 16.45
CA THR A 450 -1.70 -2.11 15.02
C THR A 450 -0.86 -1.18 14.14
N MET A 451 -0.32 -0.09 14.69
CA MET A 451 0.42 0.96 13.99
C MET A 451 1.84 1.12 14.57
N ALA A 452 2.58 0.02 14.72
CA ALA A 452 4.00 0.06 15.09
C ALA A 452 4.87 0.56 13.91
N ILE A 453 4.82 1.86 13.63
CA ILE A 453 5.71 2.51 12.66
C ILE A 453 7.09 2.68 13.29
N LEU A 454 8.06 1.86 12.86
CA LEU A 454 9.47 2.09 13.20
C LEU A 454 9.93 3.44 12.61
N PRO A 455 10.70 4.24 13.37
CA PRO A 455 11.17 5.54 12.91
C PRO A 455 12.07 5.41 11.66
N LEU A 456 12.03 6.42 10.80
CA LEU A 456 12.95 6.63 9.67
C LEU A 456 14.39 7.00 10.13
N ALA A 457 14.82 6.53 11.31
CA ALA A 457 16.22 6.67 11.69
C ALA A 457 17.04 5.66 10.87
N ASP A 458 18.03 6.16 10.14
CA ASP A 458 19.12 5.44 9.49
C ASP A 458 18.82 4.68 8.18
N ARG A 459 18.11 5.31 7.24
CA ARG A 459 18.11 4.91 5.82
C ARG A 459 18.82 5.90 4.90
N ASP A 460 19.86 6.59 5.40
CA ASP A 460 20.70 7.45 4.55
C ASP A 460 21.58 6.67 3.57
N VAL A 461 21.68 5.32 3.67
CA VAL A 461 22.49 4.49 2.75
C VAL A 461 21.90 3.11 2.44
N ALA A 462 20.62 2.83 2.74
CA ALA A 462 20.06 1.51 2.47
C ALA A 462 19.51 1.40 1.04
N HIS A 463 20.35 0.92 0.12
CA HIS A 463 19.92 0.36 -1.16
C HIS A 463 19.07 -0.89 -0.89
N GLU A 464 17.75 -0.72 -0.80
CA GLU A 464 16.78 -1.81 -0.57
C GLU A 464 16.61 -2.70 -1.83
N TRP A 465 17.35 -2.41 -2.90
CA TRP A 465 17.50 -3.23 -4.09
C TRP A 465 18.99 -3.35 -4.40
N GLY A 466 19.54 -4.55 -4.27
CA GLY A 466 20.91 -4.89 -4.69
C GLY A 466 21.09 -4.85 -6.21
N LEU A 467 20.91 -3.68 -6.83
CA LEU A 467 21.31 -3.43 -8.21
C LEU A 467 22.55 -2.53 -8.20
N PRO A 468 23.69 -2.96 -8.77
CA PRO A 468 24.89 -2.14 -8.87
C PRO A 468 24.62 -0.88 -9.68
N SER A 469 25.08 0.27 -9.17
CA SER A 469 25.09 1.53 -9.90
C SER A 469 26.29 1.59 -10.85
N ASP A 470 26.25 0.82 -11.93
CA ASP A 470 27.21 1.00 -13.02
C ASP A 470 26.63 1.97 -14.04
N VAL A 471 26.78 3.28 -13.78
CA VAL A 471 27.12 4.29 -14.79
C VAL A 471 27.80 5.46 -14.05
N GLU A 472 29.07 5.30 -13.73
CA GLU A 472 29.96 6.46 -13.76
C GLU A 472 30.27 6.73 -15.24
N SER A 473 29.89 7.90 -15.74
CA SER A 473 30.46 8.47 -16.95
C SER A 473 30.64 9.96 -16.71
N GLU A 474 31.91 10.35 -16.70
CA GLU A 474 32.53 11.68 -16.90
C GLU A 474 31.65 12.94 -16.92
#